data_AF-A0A9C8JBE3-F1
#
_entry.id   AF-A0A9C8JBE3-F1
#
_cell.length_a   1.000
_cell.length_b   1.000
_cell.length_c   1.000
_cell.angle_alpha   90.00
_cell.angle_beta   90.00
_cell.angle_gamma   90.00
#
_symmetry.space_group_name_H-M   'P 1'
#
loop_
_entity.id
_entity.type
_entity.pdbx_description
1 polymer ?
#
loop_
_entity_poly.entity_id
_entity_poly.type
_entity_poly.pdbx_seq_one_letter_code
_entity_poly.pdbx_strand_id
1 'polypeptide(L)' 'MKPSSKNYDVIILGAGASGLFCAFTAAQRGRSVLV' A
#
# COMPACT_ATOMS: atom_id res chain seq x y z
N MET A 1 -2.64 15.99 -20.69
CA MET A 1 -1.63 15.47 -19.75
C MET A 1 -2.25 14.31 -18.98
N LYS A 2 -1.91 13.06 -19.28
CA LYS A 2 -2.43 11.89 -18.52
C LYS A 2 -1.67 11.78 -17.20
N PRO A 3 -2.32 11.50 -16.07
CA PRO A 3 -1.60 11.25 -14.83
C PRO A 3 -0.69 10.04 -15.03
N SER A 4 0.58 10.18 -14.62
CA SER A 4 1.50 9.04 -14.56
C SER A 4 0.86 7.98 -13.66
N SER A 5 0.58 6.81 -14.22
CA SER A 5 0.03 5.67 -13.48
C SER A 5 1.01 5.26 -12.39
N LYS A 6 0.71 5.61 -11.14
CA LYS A 6 1.47 5.12 -9.99
C LYS A 6 1.27 3.61 -9.89
N ASN A 7 2.36 2.87 -9.98
CA ASN A 7 2.35 1.44 -9.74
C ASN A 7 2.49 1.20 -8.23
N TYR A 8 1.57 0.42 -7.69
CA TYR A 8 1.61 -0.08 -6.33
C TYR A 8 1.76 -1.59 -6.38
N ASP A 9 2.61 -2.15 -5.52
CA ASP A 9 2.78 -3.59 -5.40
C ASP A 9 1.62 -4.21 -4.60
N VAL A 10 1.08 -3.46 -3.64
CA VAL A 10 0.03 -3.92 -2.72
C VAL A 10 -0.99 -2.79 -2.52
N ILE A 11 -2.27 -3.13 -2.59
CA ILE A 11 -3.38 -2.24 -2.24
C ILE A 11 -4.15 -2.88 -1.09
N ILE A 12 -4.27 -2.16 0.01
CA ILE A 12 -5.00 -2.58 1.20
C ILE A 12 -6.28 -1.76 1.26
N LEU A 13 -7.42 -2.41 1.33
CA LEU A 13 -8.71 -1.73 1.41
C LEU A 13 -9.18 -1.73 2.86
N GLY A 14 -8.85 -0.63 3.56
CA GLY A 14 -9.25 -0.40 4.94
C GLY A 14 -8.08 -0.09 5.88
N ALA A 15 -8.16 1.04 6.58
CA ALA A 15 -7.10 1.57 7.46
C ALA A 15 -7.34 1.25 8.96
N GLY A 16 -7.97 0.11 9.26
CA GLY A 16 -8.10 -0.39 10.63
C GLY A 16 -6.74 -0.87 11.20
N ALA A 17 -6.70 -1.24 12.48
CA ALA A 17 -5.48 -1.71 13.13
C ALA A 17 -4.82 -2.90 12.40
N SER A 18 -5.62 -3.85 11.93
CA SER A 18 -5.16 -4.97 11.11
C SER A 18 -4.64 -4.54 9.74
N GLY A 19 -5.33 -3.58 9.08
CA GLY A 19 -4.95 -3.06 7.77
C GLY A 19 -3.63 -2.29 7.80
N LEU A 20 -3.45 -1.43 8.79
CA LEU A 20 -2.20 -0.69 9.00
C LEU A 20 -1.04 -1.60 9.40
N PHE A 21 -1.30 -2.61 10.24
CA PHE A 21 -0.28 -3.61 10.59
C PHE A 21 0.17 -4.41 9.36
N CYS A 22 -0.78 -4.80 8.50
CA CYS A 22 -0.48 -5.45 7.23
C CYS A 22 0.30 -4.53 6.28
N ALA A 23 -0.10 -3.25 6.17
CA ALA A 23 0.58 -2.24 5.37
C ALA A 23 2.02 -2.01 5.83
N PHE A 24 2.22 -1.91 7.14
CA PHE A 24 3.53 -1.76 7.76
C PHE A 24 4.42 -2.96 7.45
N THR A 25 3.88 -4.18 7.58
CA THR A 25 4.62 -5.41 7.26
C THR A 25 5.02 -5.47 5.77
N ALA A 26 4.12 -5.08 4.87
CA ALA A 26 4.39 -5.03 3.44
C ALA A 26 5.43 -3.94 3.09
N ALA A 27 5.34 -2.78 3.73
CA ALA A 27 6.30 -1.69 3.58
C ALA A 27 7.70 -2.08 4.11
N GLN A 28 7.79 -2.80 5.25
CA GLN A 28 9.06 -3.33 5.75
C GLN A 28 9.73 -4.32 4.79
N ARG A 29 8.95 -4.99 3.92
CA ARG A 29 9.46 -5.84 2.83
C ARG A 29 9.83 -5.05 1.57
N GLY A 30 9.80 -3.71 1.62
CA GLY A 30 10.16 -2.84 0.51
C GLY A 30 9.09 -2.73 -0.59
N ARG A 31 7.83 -3.08 -0.29
CA ARG A 31 6.73 -2.98 -1.25
C ARG A 31 6.12 -1.59 -1.24
N SER A 32 5.74 -1.10 -2.42
CA SER A 32 4.97 0.13 -2.56
C SER A 32 3.51 -0.14 -2.23
N VAL A 33 3.05 0.34 -1.09
CA VAL A 33 1.71 0.06 -0.55
C VAL A 33 0.79 1.27 -0.71
N LEU A 34 -0.44 1.03 -1.16
CA LEU A 34 -1.57 1.95 -1.05
C LEU A 34 -2.54 1.42 0.02
N VAL A 35 -3.02 2.28 0.92
CA VAL A 35 -3.97 1.95 1.99
C VAL A 35 -5.21 2.82 1.88
#